data_AF-A0A927Q234-F1
#
_entry.id   AF-A0A927Q234-F1
#
_cell.length_a   1.000
_cell.length_b   1.000
_cell.length_c   1.000
_cell.angle_alpha   90.00
_cell.angle_beta   90.00
_cell.angle_gamma   90.00
#
_symmetry.space_group_name_H-M   'P 1'
#
loop_
_entity.id
_entity.type
_entity.pdbx_description
1 polymer ?
#
loop_
_entity_poly.entity_id
_entity_poly.type
_entity_poly.pdbx_seq_one_letter_code
_entity_poly.pdbx_strand_id
1 'polypeptide(L)'
;MSERRATALRMRREGKGYPEVTTALGYGSTGSCRKDVSRALRDAVMEQGHALLDLERERLDGLQAILWPLAERGDVRAARELVRLMERRARLLGLDRAAADRFAADEADTAKGLLGNFAGALQAAYEAMPDPDTTPD
;
A
#
# COMPACT_ATOMS: atom_id res chain seq x y z
N MET A 1 -4.65 -4.71 -19.19
CA MET A 1 -6.09 -4.57 -19.55
C MET A 1 -6.41 -5.57 -20.67
N SER A 2 -7.56 -6.27 -20.66
CA SER A 2 -7.95 -7.16 -21.77
C SER A 2 -8.31 -6.35 -23.02
N GLU A 3 -7.95 -6.85 -24.19
CA GLU A 3 -8.22 -6.22 -25.50
C GLU A 3 -9.72 -5.91 -25.73
N ARG A 4 -10.60 -6.79 -25.24
CA ARG A 4 -12.06 -6.56 -25.27
C ARG A 4 -12.48 -5.36 -24.42
N ARG A 5 -11.90 -5.19 -23.23
CA ARG A 5 -12.20 -4.05 -22.33
C ARG A 5 -11.68 -2.74 -22.90
N ALA A 6 -10.48 -2.74 -23.49
CA ALA A 6 -9.92 -1.56 -24.16
C ALA A 6 -10.80 -1.14 -25.34
N THR A 7 -11.27 -2.10 -26.14
CA THR A 7 -12.19 -1.87 -27.25
C THR A 7 -13.56 -1.36 -26.77
N ALA A 8 -14.12 -1.94 -25.70
CA ALA A 8 -15.37 -1.46 -25.10
C ALA A 8 -15.26 0.00 -24.62
N LEU A 9 -14.14 0.34 -23.96
CA LEU A 9 -13.87 1.71 -23.52
C LEU A 9 -13.72 2.67 -24.71
N ARG A 10 -13.04 2.27 -25.79
CA ARG A 10 -12.90 3.06 -27.01
C ARG A 10 -14.26 3.33 -27.67
N MET A 11 -15.07 2.30 -27.87
CA MET A 11 -16.43 2.45 -28.43
C MET A 11 -17.29 3.39 -27.58
N ARG A 12 -17.14 3.37 -26.25
CA ARG A 12 -17.83 4.32 -25.36
C ARG A 12 -17.34 5.76 -25.50
N ARG A 13 -16.03 5.97 -25.77
CA ARG A 13 -15.47 7.30 -26.07
C ARG A 13 -15.97 7.85 -27.40
N GLU A 14 -16.20 6.99 -28.38
CA GLU A 14 -16.80 7.32 -29.69
C GLU A 14 -18.32 7.58 -29.61
N GLY A 15 -18.92 7.48 -28.42
CA GLY A 15 -20.34 7.79 -28.17
C GLY A 15 -21.31 6.61 -28.24
N LYS A 16 -20.88 5.43 -28.70
CA LYS A 16 -21.74 4.23 -28.88
C LYS A 16 -22.40 3.76 -27.59
N GLY A 17 -23.71 3.53 -27.59
CA GLY A 17 -24.45 3.14 -26.37
C GLY A 17 -24.05 1.76 -25.82
N TYR A 18 -24.28 1.51 -24.52
CA TYR A 18 -23.96 0.21 -23.89
C TYR A 18 -24.62 -1.02 -24.58
N PRO A 19 -25.88 -0.96 -25.06
CA PRO A 19 -26.47 -2.07 -25.81
C PRO A 19 -25.70 -2.39 -27.10
N GLU A 20 -25.28 -1.34 -27.84
CA GLU A 20 -24.51 -1.50 -29.08
C GLU A 20 -23.13 -2.13 -28.80
N VAL A 21 -22.43 -1.66 -27.76
CA VAL A 21 -21.14 -2.23 -27.34
C VAL A 21 -21.29 -3.67 -26.85
N THR A 22 -22.40 -3.98 -26.20
CA THR A 22 -22.71 -5.32 -25.69
C THR A 22 -22.85 -6.32 -26.83
N THR A 23 -23.65 -5.99 -27.83
CA THR A 23 -23.85 -6.81 -29.03
C THR A 23 -22.56 -6.93 -29.84
N ALA A 24 -21.85 -5.81 -30.07
CA ALA A 24 -20.65 -5.79 -30.88
C ALA A 24 -19.48 -6.60 -30.31
N LEU A 25 -19.38 -6.71 -28.98
CA LEU A 25 -18.28 -7.40 -28.29
C LEU A 25 -18.69 -8.73 -27.65
N GLY A 26 -19.91 -9.20 -27.91
CA GLY A 26 -20.41 -10.49 -27.42
C GLY A 26 -20.50 -10.57 -25.89
N TYR A 27 -20.88 -9.48 -25.23
CA TYR A 27 -21.13 -9.50 -23.78
C TYR A 27 -22.44 -10.26 -23.48
N GLY A 28 -22.44 -11.08 -22.44
CA GLY A 28 -23.64 -11.82 -22.02
C GLY A 28 -24.78 -10.93 -21.51
N SER A 29 -24.49 -9.67 -21.13
CA SER A 29 -25.51 -8.67 -20.79
C SER A 29 -24.95 -7.25 -20.82
N THR A 30 -25.83 -6.27 -20.99
CA THR A 30 -25.50 -4.84 -20.86
C THR A 30 -24.91 -4.49 -19.49
N GLY A 31 -25.36 -5.18 -18.43
CA GLY A 31 -24.81 -5.03 -17.09
C GLY A 31 -23.35 -5.49 -16.98
N SER A 32 -22.99 -6.61 -17.62
CA SER A 32 -21.60 -7.09 -17.68
C SER A 32 -20.70 -6.13 -18.45
N CYS A 33 -21.18 -5.59 -19.58
CA CYS A 33 -20.48 -4.57 -20.36
C CYS A 33 -20.22 -3.30 -19.53
N ARG A 34 -21.25 -2.79 -18.83
CA ARG A 34 -21.11 -1.61 -17.98
C ARG A 34 -20.07 -1.81 -16.88
N LYS A 35 -20.08 -2.96 -16.19
CA LYS A 35 -19.08 -3.28 -15.15
C LYS A 35 -17.66 -3.31 -15.70
N ASP A 36 -17.47 -3.91 -16.87
CA ASP A 36 -16.16 -4.00 -17.54
C ASP A 36 -15.64 -2.62 -17.97
N VAL A 37 -16.50 -1.77 -18.55
CA VAL A 37 -16.17 -0.38 -18.92
C VAL A 37 -15.83 0.44 -17.67
N SER A 38 -16.61 0.35 -16.59
CA SER A 38 -16.32 1.04 -15.33
C SER A 38 -15.01 0.58 -14.71
N ARG A 39 -14.65 -0.69 -14.82
CA ARG A 39 -13.32 -1.18 -14.42
C ARG A 39 -12.23 -0.58 -15.31
N ALA A 40 -12.39 -0.62 -16.62
CA ALA A 40 -11.41 -0.04 -17.56
C ALA A 40 -11.19 1.47 -17.34
N LEU A 41 -12.24 2.21 -17.00
CA LEU A 41 -12.14 3.63 -16.62
C LEU A 41 -11.35 3.82 -15.33
N ARG A 42 -11.64 3.03 -14.29
CA ARG A 42 -10.87 3.09 -13.04
C ARG A 42 -9.41 2.74 -13.28
N ASP A 43 -9.13 1.67 -14.01
CA ASP A 43 -7.77 1.25 -14.36
C ASP A 43 -7.04 2.37 -15.12
N ALA A 44 -7.70 3.03 -16.08
CA ALA A 44 -7.11 4.14 -16.82
C ALA A 44 -6.84 5.38 -15.95
N VAL A 45 -7.72 5.70 -15.01
CA VAL A 45 -7.51 6.79 -14.03
C VAL A 45 -6.35 6.46 -13.10
N MET A 46 -6.27 5.21 -12.63
CA MET A 46 -5.15 4.74 -11.80
C MET A 46 -3.82 4.83 -12.57
N GLU A 47 -3.80 4.39 -13.84
CA GLU A 47 -2.63 4.46 -14.70
C GLU A 47 -2.17 5.91 -14.92
N GLN A 48 -3.10 6.84 -15.19
CA GLN A 48 -2.78 8.26 -15.27
C GLN A 48 -2.23 8.81 -13.95
N GLY A 49 -2.79 8.36 -12.82
CA GLY A 49 -2.27 8.67 -11.49
C GLY A 49 -0.84 8.16 -11.29
N HIS A 50 -0.54 6.94 -11.71
CA HIS A 50 0.80 6.36 -11.65
C HIS A 50 1.79 7.13 -12.54
N ALA A 51 1.42 7.46 -13.78
CA ALA A 51 2.26 8.25 -14.67
C ALA A 51 2.60 9.64 -14.07
N LEU A 52 1.64 10.26 -13.37
CA LEU A 52 1.89 11.52 -12.67
C LEU A 52 2.84 11.34 -11.47
N LEU A 53 2.71 10.25 -10.73
CA LEU A 53 3.63 9.90 -9.63
C LEU A 53 5.05 9.64 -10.16
N ASP A 54 5.19 8.98 -11.30
CA ASP A 54 6.48 8.72 -11.92
C ASP A 54 7.14 10.01 -12.43
N LEU A 55 6.39 10.91 -13.05
CA LEU A 55 6.89 12.24 -13.41
C LEU A 55 7.39 13.02 -12.19
N GLU A 56 6.67 12.95 -11.07
CA GLU A 56 7.09 13.62 -9.83
C GLU A 56 8.34 12.97 -9.24
N ARG A 57 8.49 11.64 -9.33
CA ARG A 57 9.72 10.94 -8.94
C ARG A 57 10.91 11.40 -9.77
N GLU A 58 10.77 11.48 -11.09
CA GLU A 58 11.82 11.97 -11.99
C GLU A 58 12.26 13.40 -11.65
N ARG A 59 11.30 14.28 -11.32
CA ARG A 59 11.61 15.65 -10.87
C ARG A 59 12.39 15.66 -9.56
N LEU A 60 12.00 14.84 -8.60
CA LEU A 60 12.72 14.71 -7.33
C LEU A 60 14.12 14.12 -7.54
N ASP A 61 14.29 13.16 -8.45
CA ASP A 61 15.59 12.63 -8.84
C ASP A 61 16.50 13.71 -9.41
N GLY A 62 15.99 14.55 -10.32
CA GLY A 62 16.74 15.67 -10.89
C GLY A 62 17.18 16.68 -9.82
N LEU A 63 16.27 17.07 -8.92
CA LEU A 63 16.59 17.99 -7.82
C LEU A 63 17.59 17.38 -6.84
N GLN A 64 17.45 16.09 -6.52
CA GLN A 64 18.37 15.37 -5.65
C GLN A 64 19.78 15.33 -6.25
N ALA A 65 19.92 15.04 -7.55
CA ALA A 65 21.21 15.01 -8.24
C ALA A 65 21.95 16.36 -8.19
N ILE A 66 21.22 17.48 -8.12
CA ILE A 66 21.80 18.82 -7.97
C ILE A 66 22.22 19.09 -6.52
N LEU A 67 21.36 18.76 -5.56
CA LEU A 67 21.57 19.08 -4.14
C LEU A 67 22.63 18.19 -3.48
N TRP A 68 22.69 16.91 -3.88
CA TRP A 68 23.60 15.92 -3.30
C TRP A 68 25.07 16.38 -3.27
N PRO A 69 25.70 16.75 -4.40
CA PRO A 69 27.10 17.17 -4.39
C PRO A 69 27.34 18.49 -3.63
N LEU A 70 26.33 19.37 -3.52
CA LEU A 70 26.43 20.60 -2.72
C LEU A 70 26.44 20.28 -1.22
N ALA A 71 25.55 19.37 -0.80
CA ALA A 71 25.48 18.89 0.58
C ALA A 71 26.78 18.17 0.99
N GLU A 72 27.34 17.33 0.12
CA GLU A 72 28.62 16.63 0.34
C GLU A 72 29.80 17.61 0.53
N ARG A 73 29.76 18.77 -0.12
CA ARG A 73 30.76 19.84 0.05
C ARG A 73 30.55 20.70 1.30
N GLY A 74 29.58 20.36 2.14
CA GLY A 74 29.30 21.07 3.40
C GLY A 74 28.35 22.25 3.28
N ASP A 75 27.65 22.42 2.15
CA ASP A 75 26.57 23.42 2.08
C ASP A 75 25.38 22.97 2.95
N VAL A 76 25.30 23.55 4.14
CA VAL A 76 24.26 23.26 5.14
C VAL A 76 22.85 23.57 4.63
N ARG A 77 22.70 24.55 3.72
CA ARG A 77 21.39 24.86 3.13
C ARG A 77 21.01 23.76 2.14
N ALA A 78 21.93 23.34 1.28
CA ALA A 78 21.70 22.23 0.37
C ALA A 78 21.37 20.92 1.11
N ALA A 79 22.08 20.62 2.20
CA ALA A 79 21.80 19.45 3.05
C ALA A 79 20.39 19.50 3.64
N ARG A 80 19.94 20.67 4.11
CA ARG A 80 18.57 20.86 4.65
C ARG A 80 17.50 20.62 3.57
N GLU A 81 17.67 21.19 2.38
CA GLU A 81 16.71 21.01 1.29
C GLU A 81 16.72 19.56 0.79
N LEU A 82 17.88 18.90 0.78
CA LEU A 82 18.01 17.49 0.44
C LEU A 82 17.22 16.59 1.40
N VAL A 83 17.28 16.84 2.72
CA VAL A 83 16.48 16.10 3.71
C VAL A 83 14.98 16.29 3.45
N ARG A 84 14.52 17.52 3.19
CA ARG A 84 13.10 17.80 2.87
C ARG A 84 12.64 17.09 1.60
N LEU A 85 13.51 17.02 0.60
CA LEU A 85 13.27 16.28 -0.63
C LEU A 85 13.14 14.77 -0.35
N MET A 86 14.05 14.21 0.44
CA MET A 86 14.01 12.79 0.84
C MET A 86 12.75 12.45 1.62
N GLU A 87 12.30 13.31 2.52
CA GLU A 87 11.02 13.15 3.23
C GLU A 87 9.83 13.16 2.26
N ARG A 88 9.81 14.06 1.27
CA ARG A 88 8.75 14.09 0.25
C ARG A 88 8.76 12.81 -0.57
N ARG A 89 9.94 12.28 -0.90
CA ARG A 89 10.10 11.01 -1.60
C ARG A 89 9.58 9.84 -0.77
N ALA A 90 9.92 9.78 0.52
CA ALA A 90 9.44 8.73 1.43
C ALA A 90 7.91 8.71 1.52
N ARG A 91 7.26 9.88 1.59
CA ARG A 91 5.80 10.01 1.53
C ARG A 91 5.20 9.54 0.21
N LEU A 92 5.78 9.92 -0.94
CA LEU A 92 5.30 9.48 -2.26
C LEU A 92 5.47 7.98 -2.50
N LEU A 93 6.51 7.38 -1.94
CA LEU A 93 6.76 5.94 -2.00
C LEU A 93 5.99 5.14 -0.93
N GLY A 94 5.35 5.82 0.02
CA GLY A 94 4.65 5.18 1.14
C GLY A 94 5.58 4.53 2.18
N LEU A 95 6.88 4.86 2.18
CA LEU A 95 7.87 4.28 3.09
C LEU A 95 7.57 4.65 4.55
N ASP A 96 7.11 5.88 4.80
CA ASP A 96 6.76 6.33 6.16
C ASP A 96 5.60 5.50 6.74
N ARG A 97 4.59 5.21 5.91
CA ARG A 97 3.45 4.39 6.31
C ARG A 97 3.86 2.94 6.52
N ALA A 98 4.64 2.37 5.59
CA ALA A 98 5.13 1.01 5.72
C ALA A 98 6.00 0.81 6.98
N ALA A 99 6.81 1.81 7.33
CA ALA A 99 7.58 1.80 8.56
C ALA A 99 6.68 1.83 9.80
N ALA A 100 5.67 2.73 9.83
CA ALA A 100 4.72 2.81 10.95
C ALA A 100 3.92 1.51 11.15
N ASP A 101 3.40 0.93 10.05
CA ASP A 101 2.65 -0.33 10.09
C ASP A 101 3.54 -1.48 10.60
N ARG A 102 4.82 -1.51 10.21
CA ARG A 102 5.79 -2.50 10.69
C ARG A 102 6.08 -2.36 12.18
N PHE A 103 6.33 -1.14 12.67
CA PHE A 103 6.60 -0.91 14.09
C PHE A 103 5.40 -1.30 14.96
N ALA A 104 4.17 -1.02 14.51
CA ALA A 104 2.96 -1.45 15.21
C ALA A 104 2.81 -2.99 15.27
N ALA A 105 3.19 -3.69 14.19
CA ALA A 105 3.19 -5.15 14.16
C ALA A 105 4.23 -5.73 15.13
N ASP A 106 5.45 -5.18 15.15
CA ASP A 106 6.53 -5.62 16.05
C ASP A 106 6.15 -5.40 17.53
N GLU A 107 5.48 -4.29 17.85
CA GLU A 107 4.97 -4.01 19.20
C GLU A 107 3.89 -5.01 19.63
N ALA A 108 2.94 -5.31 18.74
CA ALA A 108 1.88 -6.29 19.01
C ALA A 108 2.44 -7.70 19.23
N ASP A 109 3.45 -8.10 18.45
CA ASP A 109 4.10 -9.40 18.60
C ASP A 109 4.88 -9.49 19.92
N THR A 110 5.58 -8.41 20.30
CA THR A 110 6.27 -8.30 21.59
C THR A 110 5.29 -8.43 22.77
N ALA A 111 4.17 -7.71 22.72
CA ALA A 111 3.14 -7.78 23.77
C ALA A 111 2.51 -9.18 23.88
N LYS A 112 2.23 -9.82 22.74
CA LYS A 112 1.71 -11.18 22.68
C LYS A 112 2.71 -12.20 23.26
N GLY A 113 4.00 -12.04 22.97
CA GLY A 113 5.07 -12.87 23.54
C GLY A 113 5.15 -12.73 25.06
N LEU A 114 5.08 -11.50 25.59
CA LEU A 114 5.09 -11.26 27.03
C LEU A 114 3.89 -11.88 27.73
N LEU A 115 2.68 -11.72 27.17
CA LEU A 115 1.46 -12.35 27.69
C LEU A 115 1.54 -13.88 27.65
N GLY A 116 2.07 -14.45 26.57
CA GLY A 116 2.28 -15.89 26.45
C GLY A 116 3.24 -16.43 27.52
N ASN A 117 4.35 -15.72 27.77
CA ASN A 117 5.31 -16.09 28.82
C ASN A 117 4.66 -16.02 30.22
N PHE A 118 3.89 -14.97 30.48
CA PHE A 118 3.20 -14.81 31.77
C PHE A 118 2.11 -15.88 31.98
N ALA A 119 1.30 -16.16 30.96
CA ALA A 119 0.29 -17.21 31.02
C ALA A 119 0.93 -18.60 31.23
N GLY A 120 2.04 -18.89 30.55
CA GLY A 120 2.81 -20.10 30.76
C GLY A 120 3.37 -20.21 32.18
N ALA A 121 3.88 -19.12 32.74
CA ALA A 121 4.38 -19.09 34.11
C ALA A 121 3.27 -19.31 35.16
N LEU A 122 2.09 -18.71 34.95
CA LEU A 122 0.93 -18.94 35.81
C LEU A 122 0.43 -20.38 35.75
N GLN A 123 0.37 -20.96 34.54
CA GLN A 123 -0.04 -22.35 34.35
C GLN A 123 0.92 -23.31 35.08
N ALA A 124 2.23 -23.13 34.91
CA ALA A 124 3.23 -23.94 35.61
C ALA A 124 3.16 -23.79 37.13
N ALA A 125 2.88 -22.57 37.63
CA ALA A 125 2.70 -22.33 39.07
C ALA A 125 1.43 -23.00 39.60
N TYR A 126 0.34 -23.00 38.84
CA TYR A 126 -0.89 -23.71 39.19
C TYR A 126 -0.70 -25.23 39.23
N GLU A 127 -0.02 -25.79 38.23
CA GLU A 127 0.28 -27.24 38.16
C GLU A 127 1.22 -27.71 39.27
N ALA A 128 2.12 -26.83 39.74
CA ALA A 128 3.03 -27.12 40.86
C ALA A 128 2.39 -26.89 42.24
N MET A 129 1.16 -26.37 42.31
CA MET A 129 0.46 -26.15 43.57
C MET A 129 -0.01 -27.50 44.13
N PRO A 130 0.32 -27.85 45.38
CA PRO A 130 -0.18 -29.08 46.00
C PRO A 130 -1.71 -29.05 46.09
N ASP A 131 -2.34 -30.22 45.89
CA ASP A 131 -3.79 -30.37 45.90
C ASP A 131 -4.37 -29.84 47.22
N PRO A 132 -5.28 -28.84 47.20
CA PRO A 132 -5.81 -28.23 48.41
C PRO A 132 -6.48 -29.22 49.39
N ASP A 133 -6.83 -30.42 48.94
CA ASP A 133 -7.45 -31.47 49.76
C ASP A 133 -6.48 -32.58 50.23
N THR A 134 -5.17 -32.44 50.01
CA THR A 134 -4.19 -33.31 50.70
C THR A 134 -4.05 -32.90 52.17
N THR A 135 -4.96 -33.42 53.01
CA THR A 135 -4.85 -33.33 54.46
C THR A 135 -3.69 -34.24 54.92
N PRO A 136 -2.74 -33.77 55.75
CA PRO A 136 -1.72 -34.65 56.31
C PRO A 136 -2.37 -35.64 57.28
N ASP A 137 -2.06 -36.93 57.13
CA ASP A 137 -2.44 -38.01 58.04
C ASP A 137 -1.92 -37.81 59.48
#